data_AF-A0A6J0V0E9-F1
#
_entry.id   AF-A0A6J0V0E9-F1
#
_cell.length_a   1.000
_cell.length_b   1.000
_cell.length_c   1.000
_cell.angle_alpha   90.00
_cell.angle_beta   90.00
_cell.angle_gamma   90.00
#
_symmetry.space_group_name_H-M   'P 1'
#
loop_
_entity.id
_entity.type
_entity.pdbx_description
1 polymer ?
#
loop_
_entity_poly.entity_id
_entity_poly.type
_entity_poly.pdbx_seq_one_letter_code
_entity_poly.pdbx_strand_id
1 'polypeptide(L)'
;MASLLQSERVLYLVRGEKDIRMPLSQLYFCRYCSELRSLECVSHEVDSHYCPSCLENMPSAEAKLKKNRCANCFDCPCCMHTLSTRATSIPAPLPDDPAKTTMKKAYYLACGFCRWTSRDVGMADKSVASGGWQEPENPHTQKINKLVEYYQQLAQKEKMERDRKKLVRRRPYMPLAFSDKYGLGTRLQRQRPGAPISALTGLSLKEGEDQKEIKIEPAQAVEEVEPLPEDYYTRPINLTEVTTLRQRLLQPDFQPICASQLYPRHKHLLIKRSLRCRKCEHNLSKPEFNPTSIKFKIQLVAVNYIPEVRIMSIPNLRHMKESQVLLTLTNPVENLTHVTLKECEEGDPDNINSTAKVVVPSKELILAGKDAAAEYDELAEPQDFQDDPDIIAFRKANKVGIFIKVTPQKEEGEVTVSFKMKHEFKNLAAPIRPTEESDQSCEVIWLTHHVELSLGPLLP
;
A
#
# COMPACT_ATOMS: atom_id res chain seq x y z
N MET A 1 -1.54 -8.17 19.07
CA MET A 1 -2.07 -7.48 20.27
C MET A 1 -3.20 -6.50 19.95
N ALA A 2 -3.13 -5.68 18.89
CA ALA A 2 -4.20 -4.74 18.53
C ALA A 2 -5.59 -5.41 18.38
N SER A 3 -5.69 -6.57 17.71
CA SER A 3 -6.95 -7.31 17.57
C SER A 3 -7.48 -7.91 18.87
N LEU A 4 -6.62 -8.20 19.85
CA LEU A 4 -7.02 -8.77 21.14
C LEU A 4 -7.72 -7.72 22.03
N LEU A 5 -7.29 -6.46 21.94
CA LEU A 5 -7.77 -5.37 22.80
C LEU A 5 -8.98 -4.63 22.21
N GLN A 6 -9.59 -5.15 21.13
CA GLN A 6 -10.78 -4.56 20.49
C GLN A 6 -10.63 -3.05 20.20
N SER A 7 -9.50 -2.63 19.62
CA SER A 7 -9.23 -1.22 19.29
C SER A 7 -10.29 -0.59 18.38
N GLU A 8 -11.05 -1.40 17.65
CA GLU A 8 -12.16 -0.98 16.78
C GLU A 8 -13.35 -0.36 17.54
N ARG A 9 -13.41 -0.48 18.87
CA ARG A 9 -14.49 0.10 19.68
C ARG A 9 -14.33 1.59 19.97
N VAL A 10 -13.12 2.13 19.80
CA VAL A 10 -12.83 3.55 20.04
C VAL A 10 -12.27 4.15 18.77
N LEU A 11 -13.08 4.99 18.13
CA LEU A 11 -12.79 5.55 16.82
C LEU A 11 -12.56 7.06 16.94
N TYR A 12 -11.63 7.56 16.13
CA TYR A 12 -11.32 8.98 16.03
C TYR A 12 -11.74 9.48 14.65
N LEU A 13 -12.40 10.63 14.63
CA LEU A 13 -12.79 11.29 13.38
C LEU A 13 -11.58 11.94 12.72
N VAL A 14 -11.38 11.63 11.45
CA VAL A 14 -10.41 12.28 10.58
C VAL A 14 -11.15 13.10 9.54
N ARG A 15 -10.84 14.39 9.50
CA ARG A 15 -11.35 15.33 8.50
C ARG A 15 -10.41 15.35 7.30
N GLY A 16 -10.94 15.02 6.13
CA GLY A 16 -10.22 14.95 4.86
C GLY A 16 -11.10 15.34 3.69
N GLU A 17 -10.88 14.74 2.51
CA GLU A 17 -11.86 14.80 1.40
C GLU A 17 -13.15 14.04 1.73
N LYS A 18 -13.03 13.03 2.61
CA LYS A 18 -14.13 12.28 3.20
C LYS A 18 -13.88 12.19 4.70
N ASP A 19 -14.95 12.31 5.47
CA ASP A 19 -14.89 12.15 6.92
C ASP A 19 -14.91 10.65 7.25
N ILE A 20 -13.86 10.21 7.95
CA ILE A 20 -13.61 8.80 8.23
C ILE A 20 -13.39 8.62 9.72
N ARG A 21 -13.95 7.55 10.30
CA ARG A 21 -13.78 7.17 11.71
C ARG A 21 -12.96 5.89 11.78
N MET A 22 -11.78 5.95 12.40
CA MET A 22 -10.86 4.82 12.47
C MET A 22 -10.19 4.75 13.85
N PRO A 23 -9.70 3.58 14.27
CA PRO A 23 -8.97 3.44 15.53
C PRO A 23 -7.68 4.23 15.52
N LEU A 24 -7.28 4.77 16.68
CA LEU A 24 -6.06 5.57 16.80
C LEU A 24 -4.79 4.81 16.34
N SER A 25 -4.74 3.49 16.51
CA SER A 25 -3.63 2.64 16.08
C SER A 25 -3.44 2.57 14.56
N GLN A 26 -4.48 2.88 13.78
CA GLN A 26 -4.43 2.89 12.32
C GLN A 26 -4.21 4.30 11.75
N LEU A 27 -4.19 5.32 12.61
CA LEU A 27 -4.07 6.73 12.23
C LEU A 27 -2.64 7.23 12.35
N TYR A 28 -2.36 8.28 11.59
CA TYR A 28 -1.08 8.99 11.56
C TYR A 28 -1.29 10.44 11.97
N PHE A 29 -0.33 11.01 12.69
CA PHE A 29 -0.41 12.40 13.10
C PHE A 29 0.65 13.22 12.36
N CYS A 30 0.19 14.21 11.58
CA CYS A 30 1.10 15.07 10.84
C CYS A 30 1.52 16.27 11.70
N ARG A 31 2.74 16.23 12.25
CA ARG A 31 3.30 17.33 13.06
C ARG A 31 3.47 18.67 12.33
N TYR A 32 3.50 18.66 10.99
CA TYR A 32 3.72 19.86 10.18
C TYR A 32 2.44 20.66 9.94
N CYS A 33 1.29 19.99 9.83
CA CYS A 33 -0.01 20.66 9.71
C CYS A 33 -0.89 20.49 10.96
N SER A 34 -0.38 19.82 12.00
CA SER A 34 -1.07 19.52 13.26
C SER A 34 -2.44 18.86 13.08
N GLU A 35 -2.57 17.99 12.09
CA GLU A 35 -3.81 17.30 11.77
C GLU A 35 -3.62 15.77 11.76
N LEU A 36 -4.67 15.07 12.20
CA LEU A 36 -4.79 13.62 12.13
C LEU A 36 -5.07 13.19 10.69
N ARG A 37 -4.53 12.03 10.28
CA ARG A 37 -4.67 11.46 8.94
C ARG A 37 -4.95 9.97 9.02
N SER A 38 -5.87 9.49 8.20
CA SER A 38 -6.11 8.07 7.99
C SER A 38 -5.25 7.54 6.85
N LEU A 39 -5.17 6.22 6.72
CA LEU A 39 -4.49 5.54 5.62
C LEU A 39 -5.11 5.90 4.25
N GLU A 40 -6.37 6.30 4.20
CA GLU A 40 -7.06 6.71 2.97
C GLU A 40 -6.79 8.17 2.59
N CYS A 41 -6.63 9.04 3.59
CA CYS A 41 -6.37 10.47 3.37
C CYS A 41 -4.92 10.79 2.99
N VAL A 42 -4.00 9.82 3.06
CA VAL A 42 -2.58 10.00 2.72
C VAL A 42 -2.28 9.57 1.28
N SER A 43 -1.13 9.98 0.77
CA SER A 43 -0.58 9.43 -0.47
C SER A 43 0.33 8.24 -0.16
N HIS A 44 0.21 7.19 -0.97
CA HIS A 44 0.99 5.95 -0.85
C HIS A 44 2.09 5.97 -1.89
N GLU A 45 3.32 5.71 -1.45
CA GLU A 45 4.49 5.58 -2.31
C GLU A 45 5.10 4.19 -2.16
N VAL A 46 5.68 3.68 -3.25
CA VAL A 46 6.45 2.44 -3.24
C VAL A 46 7.89 2.78 -2.91
N ASP A 47 8.39 2.34 -1.76
CA ASP A 47 9.76 2.61 -1.32
C ASP A 47 10.73 1.50 -1.79
N SER A 48 10.34 0.23 -1.63
CA SER A 48 11.16 -0.91 -2.07
C SER A 48 10.32 -2.16 -2.34
N HIS A 49 10.90 -3.09 -3.10
CA HIS A 49 10.34 -4.40 -3.42
C HIS A 49 11.15 -5.47 -2.71
N TYR A 50 10.51 -6.49 -2.15
CA TYR A 50 11.24 -7.60 -1.52
C TYR A 50 10.52 -8.93 -1.70
N CYS A 51 11.27 -10.02 -1.66
CA CYS A 51 10.70 -11.36 -1.69
C CYS A 51 10.28 -11.77 -0.27
N PRO A 52 9.04 -12.23 -0.03
CA PRO A 52 8.61 -12.66 1.30
C PRO A 52 9.28 -13.97 1.76
N SER A 53 9.95 -14.70 0.86
CA SER A 53 10.59 -15.98 1.21
C SER A 53 12.08 -15.84 1.48
N CYS A 54 12.86 -15.27 0.55
CA CYS A 54 14.31 -15.09 0.75
C CYS A 54 14.65 -13.77 1.46
N LEU A 55 13.68 -12.87 1.65
CA LEU A 55 13.86 -11.56 2.26
C LEU A 55 14.92 -10.69 1.58
N GLU A 56 15.18 -10.96 0.29
CA GLU A 56 16.03 -10.12 -0.55
C GLU A 56 15.25 -8.89 -1.01
N ASN A 57 15.90 -7.73 -0.89
CA ASN A 57 15.39 -6.48 -1.43
C ASN A 57 15.82 -6.35 -2.90
N MET A 58 14.90 -5.94 -3.77
CA MET A 58 15.13 -5.76 -5.20
C MET A 58 14.94 -4.29 -5.63
N PRO A 59 15.92 -3.70 -6.34
CA PRO A 59 15.77 -2.38 -6.93
C PRO A 59 14.60 -2.30 -7.92
N SER A 60 13.96 -1.13 -8.03
CA SER A 60 12.76 -0.96 -8.87
C SER A 60 13.00 -1.25 -10.37
N ALA A 61 14.18 -0.94 -10.90
CA ALA A 61 14.53 -1.23 -12.30
C ALA A 61 14.60 -2.75 -12.56
N GLU A 62 15.20 -3.50 -11.61
CA GLU A 62 15.29 -4.95 -11.68
C GLU A 62 13.92 -5.62 -11.48
N ALA A 63 13.13 -5.13 -10.52
CA ALA A 63 11.75 -5.59 -10.32
C ALA A 63 10.91 -5.40 -11.60
N LYS A 64 11.03 -4.25 -12.27
CA LYS A 64 10.35 -3.99 -13.55
C LYS A 64 10.79 -4.99 -14.63
N LEU A 65 12.09 -5.23 -14.78
CA LEU A 65 12.63 -6.19 -15.77
C LEU A 65 12.13 -7.62 -15.50
N LYS A 66 12.12 -8.04 -14.23
CA LYS A 66 11.68 -9.36 -13.77
C LYS A 66 10.17 -9.45 -13.52
N LYS A 67 9.38 -8.50 -14.04
CA LYS A 67 7.89 -8.47 -13.93
C LYS A 67 7.39 -8.63 -12.48
N ASN A 68 8.04 -7.96 -11.52
CA ASN A 68 7.77 -7.99 -10.08
C ASN A 68 7.84 -9.39 -9.45
N ARG A 69 8.74 -10.25 -9.94
CA ARG A 69 8.97 -11.60 -9.41
C ARG A 69 10.40 -11.81 -8.91
N CYS A 70 10.55 -12.68 -7.92
CA CYS A 70 11.86 -13.12 -7.44
C CYS A 70 12.45 -14.17 -8.39
N ALA A 71 13.72 -14.04 -8.77
CA ALA A 71 14.38 -15.01 -9.65
C ALA A 71 14.67 -16.37 -8.98
N ASN A 72 14.85 -16.38 -7.66
CA ASN A 72 15.29 -17.57 -6.93
C ASN A 72 14.13 -18.39 -6.35
N CYS A 73 13.04 -17.72 -5.94
CA CYS A 73 11.92 -18.36 -5.28
C CYS A 73 10.77 -18.63 -6.25
N PHE A 74 10.07 -19.73 -6.03
CA PHE A 74 8.91 -20.14 -6.83
C PHE A 74 7.70 -20.42 -5.93
N ASP A 75 6.51 -20.20 -6.47
CA ASP A 75 5.25 -20.58 -5.84
C ASP A 75 4.71 -21.86 -6.47
N CYS A 76 4.23 -22.76 -5.62
CA CYS A 76 3.58 -23.99 -6.06
C CYS A 76 2.30 -23.61 -6.81
N PRO A 77 2.11 -24.07 -8.05
CA PRO A 77 0.97 -23.64 -8.84
C PRO A 77 -0.34 -24.28 -8.34
N CYS A 78 -0.27 -25.37 -7.57
CA CYS A 78 -1.45 -26.03 -7.01
C CYS A 78 -2.01 -25.33 -5.76
N CYS A 79 -1.15 -24.92 -4.82
CA CYS A 79 -1.56 -24.43 -3.48
C CYS A 79 -0.98 -23.06 -3.08
N MET A 80 -0.17 -22.41 -3.92
CA MET A 80 0.44 -21.08 -3.69
C MET A 80 1.43 -21.01 -2.51
N HIS A 81 1.85 -22.16 -1.99
CA HIS A 81 2.92 -22.23 -1.00
C HIS A 81 4.29 -22.11 -1.69
N THR A 82 5.28 -21.52 -1.01
CA THR A 82 6.65 -21.44 -1.53
C THR A 82 7.23 -22.82 -1.80
N LEU A 83 7.81 -23.03 -2.97
CA LEU A 83 8.52 -24.26 -3.31
C LEU A 83 9.92 -24.29 -2.67
N SER A 84 10.37 -25.50 -2.37
CA SER A 84 11.72 -25.79 -1.88
C SER A 84 12.50 -26.60 -2.90
N THR A 85 13.79 -26.30 -3.06
CA THR A 85 14.71 -27.08 -3.89
C THR A 85 15.18 -28.31 -3.10
N ARG A 86 14.98 -29.50 -3.67
CA ARG A 86 15.44 -30.77 -3.10
C ARG A 86 16.48 -31.40 -4.00
N ALA A 87 17.47 -32.06 -3.41
CA ALA A 87 18.55 -32.72 -4.13
C ALA A 87 18.39 -34.24 -4.08
N THR A 88 18.71 -34.89 -5.19
CA THR A 88 18.86 -36.35 -5.30
C THR A 88 20.15 -36.66 -6.05
N SER A 89 20.84 -37.73 -5.66
CA SER A 89 22.04 -38.20 -6.37
C SER A 89 21.62 -39.17 -7.46
N ILE A 90 21.90 -38.84 -8.72
CA ILE A 90 21.64 -39.70 -9.87
C ILE A 90 22.95 -40.25 -10.46
N PRO A 91 23.02 -41.54 -10.82
CA PRO A 91 24.16 -42.10 -11.52
C PRO A 91 24.22 -41.53 -12.94
N ALA A 92 25.33 -40.89 -13.30
CA ALA A 92 25.56 -40.35 -14.64
C ALA A 92 26.91 -40.83 -15.20
N PRO A 93 27.01 -41.12 -16.52
CA PRO A 93 28.27 -41.50 -17.14
C PRO A 93 29.31 -40.38 -17.00
N LEU A 94 30.57 -40.75 -16.78
CA LEU A 94 31.69 -39.82 -16.85
C LEU A 94 31.91 -39.38 -18.30
N PRO A 95 32.19 -38.08 -18.56
CA PRO A 95 32.50 -37.59 -19.91
C PRO A 95 33.72 -38.26 -20.53
N ASP A 96 34.70 -38.64 -19.72
CA ASP A 96 35.97 -39.23 -20.15
C ASP A 96 35.95 -40.76 -20.27
N ASP A 97 34.96 -41.45 -19.66
CA ASP A 97 34.88 -42.91 -19.64
C ASP A 97 33.40 -43.36 -19.46
N PRO A 98 32.68 -43.76 -20.53
CA PRO A 98 31.27 -44.16 -20.44
C PRO A 98 31.03 -45.45 -19.63
N ALA A 99 32.08 -46.21 -19.31
CA ALA A 99 32.04 -47.40 -18.46
C ALA A 99 32.07 -47.08 -16.95
N LYS A 100 32.45 -45.86 -16.55
CA LYS A 100 32.49 -45.44 -15.14
C LYS A 100 31.35 -44.46 -14.86
N THR A 101 30.55 -44.78 -13.84
CA THR A 101 29.39 -43.97 -13.44
C THR A 101 29.74 -43.16 -12.20
N THR A 102 29.51 -41.84 -12.26
CA THR A 102 29.69 -40.94 -11.12
C THR A 102 28.34 -40.42 -10.65
N MET A 103 28.15 -40.33 -9.34
CA MET A 103 26.93 -39.74 -8.77
C MET A 103 26.93 -38.21 -8.97
N LYS A 104 26.03 -37.71 -9.80
CA LYS A 104 25.81 -36.27 -9.98
C LYS A 104 24.62 -35.82 -9.13
N LYS A 105 24.75 -34.65 -8.48
CA LYS A 105 23.62 -34.03 -7.77
C LYS A 105 22.64 -33.46 -8.78
N ALA A 106 21.38 -33.84 -8.65
CA ALA A 106 20.27 -33.35 -9.43
C ALA A 106 19.25 -32.69 -8.51
N TYR A 107 18.74 -31.53 -8.91
CA TYR A 107 17.81 -30.72 -8.13
C TYR A 107 16.43 -30.73 -8.77
N TYR A 108 15.39 -30.85 -7.95
CA TYR A 108 13.98 -30.75 -8.32
C TYR A 108 13.21 -29.87 -7.33
N LEU A 109 12.08 -29.30 -7.74
CA LEU A 109 11.25 -28.46 -6.88
C LEU A 109 10.16 -29.30 -6.21
N ALA A 110 9.90 -29.06 -4.94
CA ALA A 110 8.87 -29.76 -4.18
C ALA A 110 8.12 -28.83 -3.23
N CYS A 111 6.81 -29.05 -3.11
CA CYS A 111 5.96 -28.37 -2.14
C CYS A 111 5.90 -29.13 -0.81
N GLY A 112 6.10 -28.42 0.30
CA GLY A 112 5.96 -28.99 1.65
C GLY A 112 4.50 -29.32 2.03
N PHE A 113 3.53 -28.59 1.47
CA PHE A 113 2.12 -28.70 1.81
C PHE A 113 1.40 -29.79 1.00
N CYS A 114 1.29 -29.63 -0.33
CA CYS A 114 0.51 -30.53 -1.18
C CYS A 114 1.34 -31.66 -1.82
N ARG A 115 2.63 -31.77 -1.50
CA ARG A 115 3.57 -32.78 -2.04
C ARG A 115 3.78 -32.76 -3.56
N TRP A 116 3.23 -31.79 -4.28
CA TRP A 116 3.50 -31.56 -5.70
C TRP A 116 5.02 -31.44 -5.95
N THR A 117 5.47 -32.04 -7.05
CA THR A 117 6.87 -31.98 -7.49
C THR A 117 6.99 -31.47 -8.93
N SER A 118 8.13 -30.88 -9.27
CA SER A 118 8.42 -30.49 -10.67
C SER A 118 8.45 -31.69 -11.63
N ARG A 119 8.64 -32.90 -11.09
CA ARG A 119 8.63 -34.14 -11.89
C ARG A 119 7.23 -34.52 -12.33
N ASP A 120 6.19 -34.14 -11.58
CA ASP A 120 4.78 -34.42 -11.90
C ASP A 120 4.36 -33.77 -13.23
N VAL A 121 4.99 -32.64 -13.58
CA VAL A 121 4.77 -31.88 -14.82
C VAL A 121 5.87 -32.11 -15.86
N GLY A 122 6.75 -33.10 -15.63
CA GLY A 122 7.80 -33.47 -16.56
C GLY A 122 8.94 -32.46 -16.70
N MET A 123 9.14 -31.54 -15.74
CA MET A 123 10.31 -30.66 -15.77
C MET A 123 11.57 -31.45 -15.41
N ALA A 124 12.56 -31.44 -16.30
CA ALA A 124 13.85 -32.09 -16.06
C ALA A 124 14.59 -31.48 -14.87
N ASP A 125 15.18 -32.33 -14.04
CA ASP A 125 16.05 -31.92 -12.93
C ASP A 125 17.25 -31.11 -13.44
N LYS A 126 17.74 -30.21 -12.59
CA LYS A 126 18.87 -29.31 -12.92
C LYS A 126 20.12 -29.72 -12.15
N SER A 127 21.30 -29.49 -12.73
CA SER A 127 22.60 -29.74 -12.08
C SER A 127 22.98 -28.67 -11.05
N VAL A 128 22.40 -27.48 -11.16
CA VAL A 128 22.60 -26.35 -10.26
C VAL A 128 21.30 -26.06 -9.49
N ALA A 129 21.40 -25.75 -8.20
CA ALA A 129 20.25 -25.53 -7.33
C ALA A 129 19.41 -24.29 -7.70
N SER A 130 20.06 -23.21 -8.15
CA SER A 130 19.43 -21.96 -8.58
C SER A 130 19.95 -21.52 -9.96
N GLY A 131 19.14 -20.76 -10.70
CA GLY A 131 19.51 -20.15 -11.99
C GLY A 131 19.25 -21.01 -13.24
N GLY A 132 19.07 -22.33 -13.10
CA GLY A 132 18.72 -23.23 -14.22
C GLY A 132 17.22 -23.40 -14.47
N TRP A 133 16.37 -22.85 -13.60
CA TRP A 133 14.91 -22.94 -13.69
C TRP A 133 14.39 -21.76 -14.52
N GLN A 134 13.83 -22.06 -15.69
CA GLN A 134 13.28 -21.07 -16.60
C GLN A 134 11.78 -21.33 -16.80
N GLU A 135 11.01 -20.26 -16.87
CA GLU A 135 9.60 -20.33 -17.26
C GLU A 135 9.48 -20.44 -18.79
N PRO A 136 8.49 -21.18 -19.31
CA PRO A 136 8.16 -21.15 -20.72
C PRO A 136 7.86 -19.73 -21.19
N GLU A 137 8.45 -19.32 -22.31
CA GLU A 137 8.14 -18.03 -22.93
C GLU A 137 6.72 -18.04 -23.52
N ASN A 138 6.09 -16.87 -23.59
CA ASN A 138 4.77 -16.75 -24.20
C ASN A 138 4.89 -17.05 -25.72
N PRO A 139 4.11 -18.01 -26.26
CA PRO A 139 4.18 -18.39 -27.68
C PRO A 139 3.98 -17.23 -28.65
N HIS A 140 3.22 -16.20 -28.25
CA HIS A 140 2.88 -15.06 -29.09
C HIS A 140 3.80 -13.84 -28.93
N THR A 141 4.89 -13.95 -28.15
CA THR A 141 5.80 -12.83 -27.86
C THR A 141 6.32 -12.15 -29.13
N GLN A 142 6.76 -12.91 -30.13
CA GLN A 142 7.27 -12.35 -31.38
C GLN A 142 6.20 -11.60 -32.18
N LYS A 143 4.97 -12.13 -32.20
CA LYS A 143 3.83 -11.49 -32.88
C LYS A 143 3.46 -10.17 -32.19
N ILE A 144 3.47 -10.15 -30.85
CA ILE A 144 3.22 -8.94 -30.06
C ILE A 144 4.25 -7.86 -30.40
N ASN A 145 5.54 -8.18 -30.42
CA ASN A 145 6.59 -7.21 -30.73
C ASN A 145 6.42 -6.61 -32.13
N LYS A 146 6.12 -7.44 -33.15
CA LYS A 146 5.84 -6.95 -34.51
C LYS A 146 4.64 -6.01 -34.58
N LEU A 147 3.56 -6.34 -33.87
CA LEU A 147 2.36 -5.48 -33.79
C LEU A 147 2.67 -4.14 -33.11
N VAL A 148 3.43 -4.16 -32.01
CA VAL A 148 3.84 -2.96 -31.29
C VAL A 148 4.65 -2.03 -32.20
N GLU A 149 5.65 -2.56 -32.91
CA GLU A 149 6.47 -1.77 -33.85
C GLU A 149 5.62 -1.15 -34.98
N TYR A 150 4.71 -1.93 -35.56
CA TYR A 150 3.78 -1.46 -36.59
C TYR A 150 2.91 -0.29 -36.09
N TYR A 151 2.23 -0.46 -34.95
CA TYR A 151 1.36 0.58 -34.40
C TYR A 151 2.14 1.77 -33.88
N GLN A 152 3.39 1.60 -33.44
CA GLN A 152 4.26 2.71 -33.05
C GLN A 152 4.61 3.58 -34.25
N GLN A 153 4.93 2.98 -35.41
CA GLN A 153 5.15 3.72 -36.65
C GLN A 153 3.86 4.45 -37.11
N LEU A 154 2.71 3.78 -37.05
CA LEU A 154 1.43 4.38 -37.41
C LEU A 154 1.07 5.56 -36.51
N ALA A 155 1.23 5.41 -35.19
CA ALA A 155 1.01 6.47 -34.21
C ALA A 155 1.96 7.65 -34.42
N GLN A 156 3.21 7.40 -34.85
CA GLN A 156 4.16 8.46 -35.18
C GLN A 156 3.72 9.24 -36.42
N LYS A 157 3.26 8.57 -37.48
CA LYS A 157 2.67 9.22 -38.66
C LYS A 157 1.45 10.07 -38.27
N GLU A 158 0.54 9.52 -37.46
CA GLU A 158 -0.64 10.25 -36.97
C GLU A 158 -0.27 11.46 -36.11
N LYS A 159 0.73 11.33 -35.23
CA LYS A 159 1.23 12.43 -34.39
C LYS A 159 1.78 13.58 -35.25
N MET A 160 2.61 13.27 -36.25
CA MET A 160 3.17 14.28 -37.16
C MET A 160 2.06 15.00 -37.95
N GLU A 161 1.08 14.25 -38.44
CA GLU A 161 -0.07 14.79 -39.18
C GLU A 161 -0.92 15.71 -38.28
N ARG A 162 -1.21 15.25 -37.05
CA ARG A 162 -1.96 16.01 -36.05
C ARG A 162 -1.24 17.29 -35.65
N ASP A 163 0.07 17.25 -35.45
CA ASP A 163 0.86 18.42 -35.09
C ASP A 163 0.99 19.41 -36.26
N ARG A 164 1.10 18.91 -37.50
CA ARG A 164 1.01 19.73 -38.72
C ARG A 164 -0.35 20.43 -38.83
N LYS A 165 -1.46 19.70 -38.65
CA LYS A 165 -2.82 20.28 -38.64
C LYS A 165 -2.99 21.32 -37.53
N LYS A 166 -2.49 21.06 -36.32
CA LYS A 166 -2.50 22.03 -35.21
C LYS A 166 -1.74 23.31 -35.59
N LEU A 167 -0.57 23.17 -36.23
CA LEU A 167 0.24 24.31 -36.66
C LEU A 167 -0.49 25.15 -37.72
N VAL A 168 -1.07 24.50 -38.73
CA VAL A 168 -1.86 25.16 -39.79
C VAL A 168 -3.08 25.87 -39.21
N ARG A 169 -3.83 25.23 -38.29
CA ARG A 169 -4.97 25.86 -37.61
C ARG A 169 -4.57 27.05 -36.74
N ARG A 170 -3.39 26.99 -36.08
CA ARG A 170 -2.85 28.12 -35.29
C ARG A 170 -2.32 29.26 -36.15
N ARG A 171 -2.05 29.04 -37.44
CA ARG A 171 -1.57 30.06 -38.40
C ARG A 171 -2.45 30.09 -39.66
N PRO A 172 -3.66 30.67 -39.58
CA PRO A 172 -4.63 30.65 -40.68
C PRO A 172 -4.19 31.42 -41.94
N TYR A 173 -3.15 32.27 -41.86
CA TYR A 173 -2.68 33.11 -42.98
C TYR A 173 -1.43 32.62 -43.71
N MET A 174 -0.89 31.44 -43.37
CA MET A 174 0.21 30.81 -44.12
C MET A 174 -0.07 29.38 -44.66
N PRO A 175 -1.27 29.02 -45.18
CA PRO A 175 -1.42 27.79 -45.97
C PRO A 175 -1.04 27.94 -47.45
N LEU A 176 -0.80 29.17 -47.97
CA LEU A 176 -0.81 29.45 -49.42
C LEU A 176 0.53 29.86 -50.05
N ALA A 177 1.63 29.92 -49.29
CA ALA A 177 2.86 30.59 -49.78
C ALA A 177 4.13 29.71 -49.85
N PHE A 178 4.03 28.39 -49.72
CA PHE A 178 5.23 27.53 -49.71
C PHE A 178 5.19 26.27 -50.57
N SER A 179 4.19 26.10 -51.43
CA SER A 179 4.29 25.11 -52.50
C SER A 179 3.75 25.67 -53.81
N ASP A 180 4.60 25.58 -54.84
CA ASP A 180 4.23 25.08 -56.17
C ASP A 180 4.14 25.97 -57.42
N LYS A 181 4.68 27.20 -57.49
CA LYS A 181 4.80 27.87 -58.80
C LYS A 181 6.08 28.58 -59.21
N TYR A 182 6.99 28.92 -58.30
CA TYR A 182 8.24 29.56 -58.70
C TYR A 182 9.34 29.09 -57.75
N GLY A 183 10.30 28.30 -58.24
CA GLY A 183 11.42 27.73 -57.50
C GLY A 183 12.37 28.77 -56.89
N LEU A 184 11.89 29.51 -55.89
CA LEU A 184 12.60 30.60 -55.19
C LEU A 184 12.73 30.34 -53.68
N GLY A 185 12.80 29.07 -53.28
CA GLY A 185 12.96 28.67 -51.87
C GLY A 185 14.35 28.92 -51.26
N THR A 186 15.32 29.46 -52.00
CA THR A 186 16.73 29.55 -51.56
C THR A 186 17.22 30.95 -51.16
N ARG A 187 16.38 32.00 -51.13
CA ARG A 187 16.85 33.38 -50.89
C ARG A 187 16.30 34.13 -49.67
N LEU A 188 15.57 33.48 -48.78
CA LEU A 188 15.19 34.08 -47.48
C LEU A 188 15.82 33.33 -46.31
N GLN A 189 17.13 33.11 -46.40
CA GLN A 189 17.96 32.66 -45.28
C GLN A 189 18.78 33.86 -44.77
N ARG A 190 18.10 34.94 -44.35
CA ARG A 190 18.75 36.02 -43.58
C ARG A 190 18.49 35.76 -42.11
N GLN A 191 19.48 35.18 -41.45
CA GLN A 191 19.50 34.93 -40.02
C GLN A 191 19.25 36.24 -39.25
N ARG A 192 18.24 36.26 -38.38
CA ARG A 192 18.22 37.16 -37.22
C ARG A 192 18.76 36.37 -36.03
N PRO A 193 19.76 36.89 -35.28
CA PRO A 193 20.30 36.21 -34.12
C PRO A 193 19.24 36.24 -33.00
N GLY A 194 18.92 35.09 -32.41
CA GLY A 194 18.17 35.00 -31.15
C GLY A 194 16.80 34.30 -31.16
N ALA A 195 16.31 33.75 -32.28
CA ALA A 195 15.09 32.94 -32.28
C ALA A 195 15.42 31.43 -32.25
N PRO A 196 14.79 30.62 -31.37
CA PRO A 196 15.08 29.19 -31.24
C PRO A 196 14.64 28.42 -32.51
N ILE A 197 15.53 27.54 -32.98
CA ILE A 197 15.44 26.78 -34.24
C ILE A 197 14.20 25.83 -34.31
N SER A 198 13.50 25.64 -33.20
CA SER A 198 12.39 24.69 -33.07
C SER A 198 11.09 25.06 -33.79
N ALA A 199 10.96 26.26 -34.36
CA ALA A 199 9.71 26.70 -35.01
C ALA A 199 9.66 26.47 -36.54
N LEU A 200 10.76 26.07 -37.18
CA LEU A 200 10.85 25.91 -38.64
C LEU A 200 11.14 24.47 -39.10
N THR A 201 11.47 23.56 -38.18
CA THR A 201 11.69 22.14 -38.49
C THR A 201 10.41 21.40 -38.92
N GLY A 202 9.22 21.99 -38.76
CA GLY A 202 7.95 21.42 -39.21
C GLY A 202 7.62 21.60 -40.70
N LEU A 203 8.44 22.35 -41.46
CA LEU A 203 8.18 22.64 -42.88
C LEU A 203 9.27 22.15 -43.83
N SER A 204 10.39 21.61 -43.30
CA SER A 204 11.39 20.91 -44.11
C SER A 204 11.24 19.41 -43.89
N LEU A 205 10.10 18.87 -44.32
CA LEU A 205 10.05 17.47 -44.71
C LEU A 205 10.88 17.39 -45.99
N LYS A 206 12.13 16.96 -45.87
CA LYS A 206 12.75 16.24 -46.98
C LYS A 206 11.79 15.11 -47.32
N GLU A 207 11.09 15.25 -48.43
CA GLU A 207 10.50 14.11 -49.11
C GLU A 207 11.63 13.11 -49.36
N GLY A 208 11.50 11.88 -48.86
CA GLY A 208 12.36 10.78 -49.25
C GLY A 208 13.56 10.46 -48.36
N GLU A 209 13.38 10.35 -47.04
CA GLU A 209 13.86 9.11 -46.41
C GLU A 209 12.64 8.24 -46.21
N ASP A 210 12.42 7.32 -47.16
CA ASP A 210 11.48 6.23 -47.04
C ASP A 210 11.77 5.46 -45.74
N GLN A 211 11.14 5.87 -44.64
CA GLN A 211 11.02 5.02 -43.48
C GLN A 211 10.29 3.79 -43.96
N LYS A 212 11.05 2.69 -44.15
CA LYS A 212 10.56 1.39 -44.59
C LYS A 212 9.19 1.15 -43.93
N GLU A 213 8.14 1.13 -44.74
CA GLU A 213 6.81 0.90 -44.21
C GLU A 213 6.78 -0.53 -43.67
N ILE A 214 6.64 -0.65 -42.35
CA ILE A 214 6.44 -1.95 -41.74
C ILE A 214 5.04 -2.38 -42.16
N LYS A 215 4.96 -3.35 -43.08
CA LYS A 215 3.68 -3.96 -43.49
C LYS A 215 3.52 -5.23 -42.68
N ILE A 216 2.45 -5.28 -41.89
CA ILE A 216 2.05 -6.47 -41.15
C ILE A 216 0.87 -7.13 -41.85
N GLU A 217 0.95 -8.43 -42.06
CA GLU A 217 -0.15 -9.21 -42.62
C GLU A 217 -1.21 -9.43 -41.52
N PRO A 218 -2.50 -9.16 -41.81
CA PRO A 218 -3.57 -9.43 -40.86
C PRO A 218 -3.66 -10.93 -40.57
N ALA A 219 -4.11 -11.29 -39.37
CA ALA A 219 -4.29 -12.69 -39.01
C ALA A 219 -5.33 -13.33 -39.95
N GLN A 220 -4.98 -14.47 -40.54
CA GLN A 220 -5.90 -15.24 -41.36
C GLN A 220 -7.03 -15.79 -40.49
N ALA A 221 -8.28 -15.49 -40.88
CA ALA A 221 -9.45 -16.09 -40.27
C ALA A 221 -9.57 -17.53 -40.76
N VAL A 222 -9.68 -18.47 -39.83
CA VAL A 222 -10.02 -19.87 -40.12
C VAL A 222 -11.53 -19.98 -40.33
N GLU A 223 -11.94 -20.68 -41.39
CA GLU A 223 -13.36 -20.87 -41.74
C GLU A 223 -14.08 -21.77 -40.72
N GLU A 224 -13.38 -22.79 -40.22
CA GLU A 224 -13.87 -23.72 -39.22
C GLU A 224 -12.82 -23.83 -38.10
N VAL A 225 -13.27 -23.71 -36.85
CA VAL A 225 -12.41 -23.90 -35.67
C VAL A 225 -12.34 -25.39 -35.34
N GLU A 226 -11.21 -25.82 -34.78
CA GLU A 226 -11.05 -27.21 -34.35
C GLU A 226 -12.21 -27.64 -33.43
N PRO A 227 -12.95 -28.72 -33.78
CA PRO A 227 -14.04 -29.20 -32.96
C PRO A 227 -13.51 -29.81 -31.67
N LEU A 228 -14.40 -29.97 -30.68
CA LEU A 228 -14.05 -30.65 -29.43
C LEU A 228 -13.63 -32.11 -29.74
N PRO A 229 -12.49 -32.60 -29.21
CA PRO A 229 -12.06 -33.98 -29.44
C PRO A 229 -13.09 -35.00 -28.93
N GLU A 230 -13.30 -36.07 -29.69
CA GLU A 230 -14.30 -37.10 -29.39
C GLU A 230 -14.09 -37.79 -28.03
N ASP A 231 -12.85 -37.83 -27.55
CA ASP A 231 -12.46 -38.36 -26.24
C ASP A 231 -13.27 -37.76 -25.08
N TYR A 232 -13.71 -36.51 -25.18
CA TYR A 232 -14.45 -35.83 -24.12
C TYR A 232 -15.84 -36.43 -23.87
N TYR A 233 -16.44 -37.12 -24.84
CA TYR A 233 -17.81 -37.63 -24.72
C TYR A 233 -17.92 -38.93 -23.91
N THR A 234 -16.90 -39.79 -23.98
CA THR A 234 -16.97 -41.16 -23.43
C THR A 234 -15.94 -41.42 -22.33
N ARG A 235 -14.92 -40.57 -22.18
CA ARG A 235 -13.86 -40.75 -21.18
C ARG A 235 -14.29 -40.27 -19.79
N PRO A 236 -14.14 -41.09 -18.74
CA PRO A 236 -14.30 -40.63 -17.36
C PRO A 236 -13.30 -39.53 -16.99
N ILE A 237 -13.76 -38.46 -16.36
CA ILE A 237 -12.94 -37.29 -16.01
C ILE A 237 -12.41 -37.42 -14.59
N ASN A 238 -11.09 -37.35 -14.44
CA ASN A 238 -10.42 -37.23 -13.15
C ASN A 238 -10.24 -35.74 -12.80
N LEU A 239 -10.86 -35.29 -11.70
CA LEU A 239 -10.79 -33.91 -11.25
C LEU A 239 -9.37 -33.47 -10.85
N THR A 240 -8.46 -34.41 -10.59
CA THR A 240 -7.06 -34.12 -10.25
C THR A 240 -6.21 -33.79 -11.49
N GLU A 241 -6.61 -34.28 -12.67
CA GLU A 241 -5.89 -34.05 -13.93
C GLU A 241 -6.23 -32.69 -14.54
N VAL A 242 -7.39 -32.14 -14.21
CA VAL A 242 -7.84 -30.83 -14.67
C VAL A 242 -7.51 -29.75 -13.65
N THR A 243 -7.06 -28.59 -14.13
CA THR A 243 -6.74 -27.46 -13.26
C THR A 243 -7.99 -26.68 -12.88
N THR A 244 -8.03 -26.21 -11.63
CA THR A 244 -9.10 -25.30 -11.15
C THR A 244 -8.95 -23.91 -11.74
N LEU A 245 -10.04 -23.14 -11.78
CA LEU A 245 -10.04 -21.76 -12.29
C LEU A 245 -8.96 -20.88 -11.62
N ARG A 246 -8.83 -20.98 -10.29
CA ARG A 246 -7.85 -20.19 -9.53
C ARG A 246 -6.41 -20.52 -9.97
N GLN A 247 -6.10 -21.79 -10.21
CA GLN A 247 -4.78 -22.22 -10.69
C GLN A 247 -4.50 -21.71 -12.11
N ARG A 248 -5.49 -21.77 -13.01
CA ARG A 248 -5.36 -21.24 -14.38
C ARG A 248 -5.08 -19.74 -14.40
N LEU A 249 -5.81 -18.97 -13.59
CA LEU A 249 -5.67 -17.51 -13.53
C LEU A 249 -4.34 -17.05 -12.92
N LEU A 250 -3.65 -17.90 -12.16
CA LEU A 250 -2.27 -17.62 -11.72
C LEU A 250 -1.26 -17.68 -12.86
N GLN A 251 -1.60 -18.34 -13.97
CA GLN A 251 -0.80 -18.43 -15.19
C GLN A 251 -1.58 -17.88 -16.40
N PRO A 252 -1.82 -16.55 -16.44
CA PRO A 252 -2.66 -15.92 -17.45
C PRO A 252 -2.05 -15.95 -18.85
N ASP A 253 -0.75 -16.20 -18.98
CA ASP A 253 -0.05 -16.18 -20.28
C ASP A 253 -0.55 -17.26 -21.25
N PHE A 254 -0.98 -18.43 -20.74
CA PHE A 254 -1.51 -19.54 -21.55
C PHE A 254 -2.58 -20.41 -20.86
N GLN A 255 -2.88 -20.19 -19.58
CA GLN A 255 -4.03 -20.78 -18.85
C GLN A 255 -4.25 -22.30 -19.07
N PRO A 256 -3.32 -23.16 -18.62
CA PRO A 256 -3.33 -24.58 -18.96
C PRO A 256 -4.54 -25.32 -18.40
N ILE A 257 -5.21 -26.13 -19.22
CA ILE A 257 -6.37 -26.94 -18.82
C ILE A 257 -5.93 -28.17 -18.00
N CYS A 258 -4.82 -28.80 -18.40
CA CYS A 258 -4.29 -30.01 -17.79
C CYS A 258 -3.23 -29.68 -16.74
N ALA A 259 -3.19 -30.45 -15.66
CA ALA A 259 -2.20 -30.31 -14.58
C ALA A 259 -0.76 -30.54 -15.07
N SER A 260 -0.56 -31.35 -16.10
CA SER A 260 0.75 -31.60 -16.71
C SER A 260 1.39 -30.35 -17.34
N GLN A 261 0.57 -29.37 -17.75
CA GLN A 261 1.01 -28.11 -18.34
C GLN A 261 1.10 -26.98 -17.29
N LEU A 262 0.87 -27.29 -16.02
CA LEU A 262 0.84 -26.32 -14.93
C LEU A 262 2.25 -26.10 -14.36
N TYR A 263 3.01 -25.21 -15.01
CA TYR A 263 4.37 -24.90 -14.59
C TYR A 263 4.40 -23.99 -13.35
N PRO A 264 5.39 -24.17 -12.44
CA PRO A 264 5.56 -23.27 -11.30
C PRO A 264 5.97 -21.89 -11.78
N ARG A 265 5.44 -20.84 -11.15
CA ARG A 265 5.82 -19.46 -11.42
C ARG A 265 6.74 -18.90 -10.35
N HIS A 266 7.59 -17.96 -10.73
CA HIS A 266 8.43 -17.21 -9.81
C HIS A 266 7.58 -16.49 -8.75
N LYS A 267 8.08 -16.42 -7.53
CA LYS A 267 7.34 -15.88 -6.38
C LYS A 267 7.08 -14.38 -6.54
N HIS A 268 5.86 -13.95 -6.19
CA HIS A 268 5.48 -12.54 -6.28
C HIS A 268 6.22 -11.69 -5.23
N LEU A 269 6.80 -10.56 -5.64
CA LEU A 269 7.41 -9.61 -4.72
C LEU A 269 6.34 -8.85 -3.93
N LEU A 270 6.65 -8.51 -2.70
CA LEU A 270 5.87 -7.59 -1.88
C LEU A 270 6.51 -6.20 -1.90
N ILE A 271 5.74 -5.20 -1.49
CA ILE A 271 6.19 -3.81 -1.43
C ILE A 271 6.30 -3.34 0.01
N LYS A 272 7.28 -2.47 0.28
CA LYS A 272 7.26 -1.59 1.45
C LYS A 272 6.66 -0.25 1.05
N ARG A 273 5.63 0.16 1.78
CA ARG A 273 4.90 1.42 1.55
C ARG A 273 5.52 2.54 2.38
N SER A 274 5.72 3.69 1.74
CA SER A 274 5.98 4.97 2.41
C SER A 274 4.71 5.81 2.31
N LEU A 275 4.41 6.59 3.35
CA LEU A 275 3.20 7.42 3.41
C LEU A 275 3.57 8.88 3.51
N ARG A 276 2.89 9.73 2.71
CA ARG A 276 3.04 11.19 2.76
C ARG A 276 1.71 11.88 3.01
N CYS A 277 1.76 12.99 3.72
CA CYS A 277 0.59 13.83 3.92
C CYS A 277 0.24 14.54 2.61
N ARG A 278 -1.04 14.51 2.19
CA ARG A 278 -1.47 15.23 0.96
C ARG A 278 -1.44 16.75 1.09
N LYS A 279 -1.62 17.30 2.30
CA LYS A 279 -1.65 18.77 2.50
C LYS A 279 -0.27 19.42 2.50
N CYS A 280 0.71 18.78 3.13
CA CYS A 280 2.05 19.36 3.33
C CYS A 280 3.18 18.55 2.71
N GLU A 281 2.88 17.43 2.05
CA GLU A 281 3.84 16.55 1.34
C GLU A 281 4.97 15.92 2.19
N HIS A 282 4.92 16.13 3.51
CA HIS A 282 5.88 15.55 4.44
C HIS A 282 5.60 14.07 4.67
N ASN A 283 6.68 13.31 4.88
CA ASN A 283 6.62 11.88 5.17
C ASN A 283 6.03 11.65 6.57
N LEU A 284 5.03 10.77 6.63
CA LEU A 284 4.39 10.31 7.86
C LEU A 284 4.97 8.97 8.31
N SER A 285 5.25 8.09 7.36
CA SER A 285 5.81 6.77 7.65
C SER A 285 6.81 6.40 6.57
N LYS A 286 8.03 6.05 6.99
CA LYS A 286 9.06 5.52 6.11
C LYS A 286 9.74 4.33 6.79
N PRO A 287 9.44 3.09 6.39
CA PRO A 287 10.13 1.90 6.88
C PRO A 287 11.63 1.93 6.53
N GLU A 288 12.43 1.17 7.26
CA GLU A 288 13.80 0.89 6.83
C GLU A 288 13.83 -0.04 5.61
N PHE A 289 14.89 0.10 4.80
CA PHE A 289 15.07 -0.66 3.57
C PHE A 289 15.25 -2.17 3.81
N ASN A 290 15.85 -2.57 4.94
CA ASN A 290 16.09 -3.99 5.24
C ASN A 290 14.76 -4.75 5.44
N PRO A 291 14.45 -5.79 4.64
CA PRO A 291 13.20 -6.56 4.76
C PRO A 291 13.00 -7.25 6.12
N THR A 292 14.08 -7.59 6.83
CA THR A 292 14.02 -8.20 8.17
C THR A 292 13.79 -7.20 9.30
N SER A 293 13.96 -5.90 9.04
CA SER A 293 13.83 -4.85 10.05
C SER A 293 12.37 -4.46 10.26
N ILE A 294 11.99 -4.37 11.54
CA ILE A 294 10.72 -3.79 11.99
C ILE A 294 10.81 -2.29 12.29
N LYS A 295 12.01 -1.71 12.14
CA LYS A 295 12.26 -0.30 12.45
C LYS A 295 11.79 0.61 11.33
N PHE A 296 11.47 1.84 11.71
CA PHE A 296 11.06 2.90 10.83
C PHE A 296 12.10 4.02 10.87
N LYS A 297 12.48 4.53 9.70
CA LYS A 297 13.28 5.75 9.59
C LYS A 297 12.47 6.98 9.99
N ILE A 298 11.17 6.98 9.67
CA ILE A 298 10.20 8.00 10.08
C ILE A 298 8.94 7.29 10.52
N GLN A 299 8.44 7.58 11.72
CA GLN A 299 7.24 6.96 12.28
C GLN A 299 6.38 8.00 13.01
N LEU A 300 5.45 8.62 12.28
CA LEU A 300 4.50 9.59 12.81
C LEU A 300 3.11 8.96 13.00
N VAL A 301 3.04 7.89 13.81
CA VAL A 301 1.77 7.21 14.14
C VAL A 301 1.04 7.98 15.23
N ALA A 302 -0.29 8.10 15.13
CA ALA A 302 -1.09 8.94 16.02
C ALA A 302 -1.00 8.54 17.50
N VAL A 303 -0.92 7.25 17.80
CA VAL A 303 -0.79 6.72 19.18
C VAL A 303 0.46 7.22 19.91
N ASN A 304 1.46 7.73 19.20
CA ASN A 304 2.68 8.28 19.80
C ASN A 304 2.57 9.78 20.14
N TYR A 305 1.49 10.47 19.71
CA TYR A 305 1.35 11.92 19.86
C TYR A 305 0.04 12.34 20.50
N ILE A 306 -1.03 11.58 20.32
CA ILE A 306 -2.39 11.92 20.79
C ILE A 306 -2.73 11.04 21.99
N PRO A 307 -3.27 11.61 23.09
CA PRO A 307 -3.77 10.84 24.21
C PRO A 307 -4.76 9.75 23.79
N GLU A 308 -4.45 8.51 24.18
CA GLU A 308 -5.26 7.35 23.79
C GLU A 308 -6.39 7.14 24.82
N VAL A 309 -7.63 7.11 24.33
CA VAL A 309 -8.81 6.72 25.10
C VAL A 309 -9.05 5.22 24.93
N ARG A 310 -9.24 4.49 26.02
CA ARG A 310 -9.70 3.10 26.00
C ARG A 310 -10.82 2.88 27.00
N ILE A 311 -11.67 1.90 26.70
CA ILE A 311 -12.73 1.47 27.61
C ILE A 311 -12.15 0.39 28.53
N MET A 312 -12.22 0.60 29.84
CA MET A 312 -11.71 -0.37 30.82
C MET A 312 -12.82 -1.23 31.40
N SER A 313 -13.94 -0.62 31.83
CA SER A 313 -15.11 -1.39 32.28
C SER A 313 -16.41 -0.74 31.81
N ILE A 314 -17.35 -1.59 31.42
CA ILE A 314 -18.67 -1.18 30.95
C ILE A 314 -19.69 -1.78 31.92
N PRO A 315 -20.54 -0.96 32.57
CA PRO A 315 -21.63 -1.44 33.40
C PRO A 315 -22.77 -2.00 32.54
N ASN A 316 -23.77 -2.60 33.18
CA ASN A 316 -25.00 -2.99 32.50
C ASN A 316 -25.78 -1.75 32.04
N LEU A 317 -25.84 -1.54 30.73
CA LEU A 317 -26.56 -0.42 30.12
C LEU A 317 -28.05 -0.77 29.99
N ARG A 318 -28.92 0.13 30.49
CA ARG A 318 -30.38 0.02 30.39
C ARG A 318 -30.96 1.31 29.82
N HIS A 319 -32.10 1.19 29.14
CA HIS A 319 -32.80 2.33 28.53
C HIS A 319 -33.10 3.42 29.58
N MET A 320 -32.81 4.67 29.24
CA MET A 320 -33.05 5.87 30.06
C MET A 320 -32.42 5.82 31.47
N LYS A 321 -31.50 4.89 31.73
CA LYS A 321 -30.81 4.77 33.01
C LYS A 321 -29.38 5.27 32.90
N GLU A 322 -29.01 6.19 33.78
CA GLU A 322 -27.65 6.67 33.91
C GLU A 322 -26.72 5.56 34.41
N SER A 323 -25.64 5.33 33.67
CA SER A 323 -24.63 4.30 33.95
C SER A 323 -23.23 4.91 33.88
N GLN A 324 -22.36 4.56 34.82
CA GLN A 324 -20.97 5.06 34.87
C GLN A 324 -20.03 4.12 34.13
N VAL A 325 -19.45 4.60 33.04
CA VAL A 325 -18.43 3.88 32.26
C VAL A 325 -17.05 4.33 32.71
N LEU A 326 -16.14 3.38 32.91
CA LEU A 326 -14.74 3.67 33.24
C LEU A 326 -13.90 3.66 31.96
N LEU A 327 -13.34 4.82 31.64
CA LEU A 327 -12.39 4.98 30.55
C LEU A 327 -10.99 5.17 31.10
N THR A 328 -9.98 4.81 30.32
CA THR A 328 -8.59 5.16 30.61
C THR A 328 -8.07 6.10 29.55
N LEU A 329 -7.45 7.19 29.99
CA LEU A 329 -6.76 8.14 29.15
C LEU A 329 -5.26 7.97 29.39
N THR A 330 -4.49 7.72 28.31
CA THR A 330 -3.05 7.47 28.38
C THR A 330 -2.29 8.54 27.62
N ASN A 331 -1.34 9.20 28.28
CA ASN A 331 -0.48 10.18 27.64
C ASN A 331 0.73 9.50 26.98
N PRO A 332 0.92 9.61 25.66
CA PRO A 332 2.06 9.00 24.99
C PRO A 332 3.37 9.81 25.09
N VAL A 333 3.31 11.09 25.45
CA VAL A 333 4.48 11.99 25.45
C VAL A 333 5.10 12.12 26.85
N GLU A 334 6.41 12.40 26.90
CA GLU A 334 7.19 12.53 28.14
C GLU A 334 6.82 13.77 28.98
N ASN A 335 6.19 14.77 28.36
CA ASN A 335 5.79 15.99 29.04
C ASN A 335 4.38 15.86 29.64
N LEU A 336 4.14 16.63 30.71
CA LEU A 336 2.80 16.85 31.25
C LEU A 336 1.87 17.40 30.16
N THR A 337 0.67 16.81 30.06
CA THR A 337 -0.31 17.17 29.02
C THR A 337 -1.65 17.48 29.65
N HIS A 338 -2.19 18.64 29.31
CA HIS A 338 -3.50 19.08 29.72
C HIS A 338 -4.58 18.59 28.75
N VAL A 339 -5.64 17.97 29.27
CA VAL A 339 -6.76 17.43 28.49
C VAL A 339 -8.09 17.93 29.05
N THR A 340 -8.96 18.38 28.16
CA THR A 340 -10.34 18.78 28.47
C THR A 340 -11.30 17.96 27.61
N LEU A 341 -12.33 17.42 28.23
CA LEU A 341 -13.39 16.69 27.54
C LEU A 341 -14.60 17.61 27.39
N LYS A 342 -15.20 17.61 26.21
CA LYS A 342 -16.39 18.42 25.90
C LYS A 342 -17.47 17.56 25.28
N GLU A 343 -18.71 17.83 25.67
CA GLU A 343 -19.89 17.22 25.05
C GLU A 343 -20.02 17.70 23.59
N CYS A 344 -20.68 16.90 22.75
CA CYS A 344 -21.08 17.33 21.43
C CYS A 344 -22.37 18.16 21.53
N GLU A 345 -22.43 19.28 20.83
CA GLU A 345 -23.58 20.21 20.85
C GLU A 345 -24.79 19.59 20.11
N GLU A 346 -26.01 19.98 20.50
CA GLU A 346 -27.23 19.54 19.82
C GLU A 346 -27.24 20.07 18.38
N GLY A 347 -27.17 19.15 17.39
CA GLY A 347 -27.06 19.49 15.98
C GLY A 347 -25.65 19.42 15.40
N ASP A 348 -24.64 18.94 16.16
CA ASP A 348 -23.31 18.66 15.63
C ASP A 348 -23.39 17.71 14.41
N PRO A 349 -22.94 18.10 13.21
CA PRO A 349 -23.01 17.26 12.01
C PRO A 349 -22.13 16.01 12.14
N ASP A 350 -21.15 16.04 13.05
CA ASP A 350 -20.23 14.95 13.33
C ASP A 350 -20.82 13.91 14.30
N ASN A 351 -21.98 14.18 14.90
CA ASN A 351 -22.63 13.31 15.88
C ASN A 351 -23.70 12.39 15.25
N ILE A 352 -23.36 11.75 14.14
CA ILE A 352 -24.31 10.99 13.31
C ILE A 352 -24.77 9.70 13.99
N ASN A 353 -23.86 9.03 14.70
CA ASN A 353 -24.06 7.67 15.18
C ASN A 353 -24.45 7.57 16.65
N SER A 354 -24.46 8.67 17.43
CA SER A 354 -24.64 8.57 18.88
C SER A 354 -26.06 8.18 19.25
N THR A 355 -26.19 7.13 20.04
CA THR A 355 -27.47 6.60 20.53
C THR A 355 -27.69 6.85 22.03
N ALA A 356 -26.69 7.45 22.69
CA ALA A 356 -26.74 7.84 24.08
C ALA A 356 -26.27 9.28 24.30
N LYS A 357 -26.78 9.89 25.37
CA LYS A 357 -26.28 11.17 25.88
C LYS A 357 -25.16 10.89 26.87
N VAL A 358 -24.09 11.67 26.77
CA VAL A 358 -22.89 11.56 27.59
C VAL A 358 -22.70 12.82 28.42
N VAL A 359 -22.35 12.64 29.68
CA VAL A 359 -21.93 13.72 30.57
C VAL A 359 -20.46 13.51 30.90
N VAL A 360 -19.62 14.40 30.37
CA VAL A 360 -18.17 14.36 30.56
C VAL A 360 -17.75 15.33 31.67
N PRO A 361 -16.62 15.08 32.36
CA PRO A 361 -16.14 16.00 33.37
C PRO A 361 -15.75 17.36 32.75
N SER A 362 -16.23 18.44 33.36
CA SER A 362 -15.94 19.83 32.93
C SER A 362 -14.57 20.34 33.39
N LYS A 363 -13.94 19.66 34.36
CA LYS A 363 -12.61 20.00 34.88
C LYS A 363 -11.51 19.59 33.91
N GLU A 364 -10.45 20.37 33.90
CA GLU A 364 -9.23 20.07 33.16
C GLU A 364 -8.48 18.90 33.82
N LEU A 365 -8.13 17.90 33.02
CA LEU A 365 -7.40 16.71 33.44
C LEU A 365 -5.94 16.88 33.08
N ILE A 366 -5.06 16.77 34.07
CA ILE A 366 -3.61 16.78 33.85
C ILE A 366 -3.14 15.33 33.74
N LEU A 367 -2.45 14.99 32.66
CA LEU A 367 -1.84 13.67 32.49
C LEU A 367 -0.34 13.73 32.75
N ALA A 368 0.15 12.80 33.58
CA ALA A 368 1.58 12.62 33.80
C ALA A 368 2.31 12.30 32.49
N GLY A 369 3.55 12.75 32.39
CA GLY A 369 4.44 12.40 31.30
C GLY A 369 4.73 10.90 31.26
N LYS A 370 4.93 10.36 30.05
CA LYS A 370 5.43 9.00 29.88
C LYS A 370 6.88 8.92 30.34
N ASP A 371 7.11 8.26 31.45
CA ASP A 371 8.45 7.91 31.91
C ASP A 371 8.77 6.47 31.49
N ALA A 372 9.76 6.31 30.62
CA ALA A 372 10.21 4.99 30.15
C ALA A 372 11.04 4.24 31.21
N ALA A 373 11.59 4.94 32.21
CA ALA A 373 12.38 4.36 33.29
C ALA A 373 11.49 3.93 34.48
N ALA A 374 10.34 4.56 34.68
CA ALA A 374 9.40 4.24 35.77
C ALA A 374 8.83 2.81 35.72
N GLU A 375 8.87 2.12 34.57
CA GLU A 375 8.49 0.69 34.51
C GLU A 375 9.52 -0.22 35.22
N TYR A 376 10.72 0.28 35.49
CA TYR A 376 11.83 -0.44 36.14
C TYR A 376 12.17 0.10 37.54
N ASP A 377 11.58 1.22 37.94
CA ASP A 377 11.84 1.87 39.21
C ASP A 377 10.58 1.83 40.09
N GLU A 378 10.50 0.80 40.95
CA GLU A 378 9.42 0.65 41.94
C GLU A 378 9.44 1.73 43.04
N LEU A 379 10.46 2.61 43.04
CA LEU A 379 10.67 3.66 44.04
C LEU A 379 10.37 5.08 43.51
N ALA A 380 9.90 5.22 42.26
CA ALA A 380 9.52 6.53 41.73
C ALA A 380 8.37 7.13 42.56
N GLU A 381 8.60 8.31 43.14
CA GLU A 381 7.59 9.02 43.91
C GLU A 381 6.37 9.31 43.02
N PRO A 382 5.14 8.95 43.46
CA PRO A 382 3.94 9.32 42.74
C PRO A 382 3.86 10.86 42.69
N GLN A 383 3.70 11.42 41.49
CA GLN A 383 3.39 12.84 41.37
C GLN A 383 2.05 13.12 42.04
N ASP A 384 2.05 13.98 43.05
CA ASP A 384 0.85 14.39 43.77
C ASP A 384 -0.02 15.27 42.86
N PHE A 385 -1.15 14.71 42.41
CA PHE A 385 -2.20 15.44 41.72
C PHE A 385 -3.38 15.64 42.67
N GLN A 386 -3.95 16.85 42.71
CA GLN A 386 -5.21 17.10 43.41
C GLN A 386 -6.37 16.55 42.59
N ASP A 387 -6.66 15.27 42.79
CA ASP A 387 -7.70 14.56 42.06
C ASP A 387 -9.05 14.65 42.76
N ASP A 388 -10.10 14.77 41.94
CA ASP A 388 -11.48 14.66 42.39
C ASP A 388 -11.90 13.18 42.34
N PRO A 389 -12.19 12.52 43.49
CA PRO A 389 -12.51 11.10 43.54
C PRO A 389 -13.79 10.74 42.78
N ASP A 390 -14.69 11.71 42.53
CA ASP A 390 -15.91 11.47 41.77
C ASP A 390 -15.67 11.40 40.25
N ILE A 391 -14.54 11.96 39.79
CA ILE A 391 -14.16 12.03 38.37
C ILE A 391 -13.05 11.02 38.05
N ILE A 392 -12.05 10.91 38.94
CA ILE A 392 -10.84 10.14 38.73
C ILE A 392 -10.91 8.87 39.58
N ALA A 393 -10.95 7.72 38.91
CA ALA A 393 -11.01 6.41 39.56
C ALA A 393 -9.65 5.96 40.09
N PHE A 394 -8.60 6.18 39.29
CA PHE A 394 -7.23 5.82 39.64
C PHE A 394 -6.24 6.58 38.75
N ARG A 395 -5.01 6.72 39.25
CA ARG A 395 -3.83 7.12 38.45
C ARG A 395 -2.78 6.03 38.54
N LYS A 396 -2.17 5.71 37.41
CA LYS A 396 -1.04 4.78 37.37
C LYS A 396 -0.09 5.20 36.25
N ALA A 397 1.12 5.61 36.62
CA ALA A 397 2.11 6.15 35.69
C ALA A 397 1.50 7.26 34.82
N ASN A 398 1.61 7.15 33.50
CA ASN A 398 1.07 8.08 32.50
C ASN A 398 -0.41 7.84 32.12
N LYS A 399 -1.14 7.07 32.93
CA LYS A 399 -2.54 6.69 32.67
C LYS A 399 -3.46 7.13 33.81
N VAL A 400 -4.62 7.63 33.43
CA VAL A 400 -5.68 8.06 34.35
C VAL A 400 -6.98 7.33 33.99
N GLY A 401 -7.61 6.73 34.99
CA GLY A 401 -8.98 6.20 34.89
C GLY A 401 -9.99 7.30 35.20
N ILE A 402 -10.92 7.54 34.29
CA ILE A 402 -11.98 8.56 34.43
C ILE A 402 -13.36 7.92 34.34
N PHE A 403 -14.29 8.42 35.15
CA PHE A 403 -15.70 8.06 35.04
C PHE A 403 -16.43 9.02 34.10
N ILE A 404 -17.19 8.44 33.18
CA ILE A 404 -18.11 9.17 32.31
C ILE A 404 -19.51 8.61 32.51
N LYS A 405 -20.51 9.49 32.60
CA LYS A 405 -21.90 9.06 32.76
C LYS A 405 -22.58 8.99 31.39
N VAL A 406 -23.24 7.88 31.12
CA VAL A 406 -23.89 7.59 29.84
C VAL A 406 -25.34 7.24 30.08
N THR A 407 -26.23 7.82 29.28
CA THR A 407 -27.68 7.60 29.31
C THR A 407 -28.15 7.16 27.92
N PRO A 408 -28.40 5.86 27.70
CA PRO A 408 -28.93 5.35 26.45
C PRO A 408 -30.33 5.90 26.15
N GLN A 409 -30.54 6.44 24.95
CA GLN A 409 -31.82 7.05 24.56
C GLN A 409 -32.70 6.11 23.72
N LYS A 410 -32.10 5.15 23.02
CA LYS A 410 -32.82 4.15 22.19
C LYS A 410 -33.15 2.90 22.99
N GLU A 411 -34.36 2.37 22.76
CA GLU A 411 -34.88 1.18 23.46
C GLU A 411 -34.17 -0.12 23.07
N GLU A 412 -33.71 -0.23 21.82
CA GLU A 412 -32.98 -1.39 21.31
C GLU A 412 -31.76 -0.98 20.48
N GLY A 413 -30.72 -1.80 20.50
CA GLY A 413 -29.55 -1.68 19.63
C GLY A 413 -28.24 -1.46 20.38
N GLU A 414 -27.22 -1.03 19.63
CA GLU A 414 -25.88 -0.78 20.15
C GLU A 414 -25.76 0.64 20.71
N VAL A 415 -25.17 0.74 21.91
CA VAL A 415 -24.95 2.00 22.59
C VAL A 415 -23.64 2.61 22.11
N THR A 416 -23.74 3.74 21.42
CA THR A 416 -22.63 4.50 20.88
C THR A 416 -22.68 5.93 21.43
N VAL A 417 -21.50 6.46 21.74
CA VAL A 417 -21.34 7.77 22.37
C VAL A 417 -20.24 8.55 21.66
N SER A 418 -20.48 9.83 21.44
CA SER A 418 -19.50 10.77 20.88
C SER A 418 -19.16 11.88 21.87
N PHE A 419 -17.89 12.26 21.95
CA PHE A 419 -17.45 13.47 22.66
C PHE A 419 -16.20 14.07 22.01
N LYS A 420 -15.91 15.33 22.31
CA LYS A 420 -14.73 16.05 21.81
C LYS A 420 -13.63 16.01 22.89
N MET A 421 -12.48 15.45 22.54
CA MET A 421 -11.27 15.45 23.38
C MET A 421 -10.34 16.56 22.91
N LYS A 422 -10.13 17.57 23.74
CA LYS A 422 -9.20 18.67 23.47
C LYS A 422 -7.94 18.49 24.32
N HIS A 423 -6.78 18.45 23.70
CA HIS A 423 -5.51 18.29 24.41
C HIS A 423 -4.48 19.32 23.97
N GLU A 424 -3.52 19.56 24.87
CA GLU A 424 -2.33 20.34 24.59
C GLU A 424 -1.38 19.55 23.68
N PHE A 425 -0.85 20.19 22.63
CA PHE A 425 0.17 19.64 21.77
C PHE A 425 1.33 20.63 21.63
N LYS A 426 2.52 20.21 22.02
CA LYS A 426 3.77 20.98 21.89
C LYS A 426 4.45 20.60 20.58
N ASN A 427 4.45 21.52 19.61
CA ASN A 427 5.03 21.22 18.30
C ASN A 427 6.55 21.45 18.28
N LEU A 428 7.33 20.38 18.43
CA LEU A 428 8.80 20.44 18.36
C LEU A 428 9.34 20.61 16.92
N ALA A 429 8.50 20.91 15.92
CA ALA A 429 8.87 20.88 14.49
C ALA A 429 9.52 22.17 13.98
N ALA A 430 9.46 23.26 14.75
CA ALA A 430 10.19 24.46 14.41
C ALA A 430 11.70 24.16 14.49
N PRO A 431 12.51 24.58 13.48
CA PRO A 431 13.95 24.41 13.56
C PRO A 431 14.45 25.17 14.80
N ILE A 432 15.01 24.43 15.75
CA ILE A 432 15.73 24.99 16.90
C ILE A 432 16.91 25.76 16.31
N ARG A 433 16.75 27.06 16.09
CA ARG A 433 17.89 27.94 15.86
C ARG A 433 18.61 28.05 17.21
N PRO A 434 19.90 27.72 17.30
CA PRO A 434 20.66 27.99 18.50
C PRO A 434 20.83 29.51 18.56
N THR A 435 19.88 30.18 19.21
CA THR A 435 20.00 31.60 19.55
C THR A 435 20.18 31.61 21.05
N GLU A 436 21.33 32.12 21.46
CA GLU A 436 21.73 32.31 22.85
C GLU A 436 20.68 33.15 23.58
N GLU A 437 20.34 32.70 24.78
CA GLU A 437 19.67 33.45 25.86
C GLU A 437 18.18 33.85 25.68
N SER A 438 17.35 33.28 26.57
CA SER A 438 16.01 33.68 27.02
C SER A 438 14.80 33.51 26.06
N ASP A 439 13.83 32.70 26.54
CA ASP A 439 12.45 32.49 26.03
C ASP A 439 12.25 31.87 24.64
N GLN A 440 12.62 30.58 24.50
CA GLN A 440 12.12 29.74 23.41
C GLN A 440 10.81 29.06 23.83
N SER A 441 9.68 29.78 23.75
CA SER A 441 8.36 29.18 23.97
C SER A 441 8.06 28.19 22.84
N CYS A 442 8.06 26.89 23.16
CA CYS A 442 7.40 25.91 22.29
C CYS A 442 5.95 26.36 22.11
N GLU A 443 5.54 26.68 20.88
CA GLU A 443 4.15 27.05 20.62
C GLU A 443 3.23 25.90 21.04
N VAL A 444 2.42 26.19 22.06
CA VAL A 444 1.41 25.28 22.59
C VAL A 444 0.17 25.41 21.71
N ILE A 445 -0.17 24.33 21.00
CA ILE A 445 -1.34 24.27 20.14
C ILE A 445 -2.39 23.39 20.82
N TRP A 446 -3.62 23.86 20.91
CA TRP A 446 -4.73 23.06 21.39
C TRP A 446 -5.40 22.32 20.24
N LEU A 447 -5.34 20.98 20.27
CA LEU A 447 -5.95 20.13 19.26
C LEU A 447 -7.23 19.51 19.80
N THR A 448 -8.29 19.50 18.98
CA THR A 448 -9.57 18.90 19.33
C THR A 448 -9.85 17.73 18.40
N HIS A 449 -10.09 16.56 18.98
CA HIS A 449 -10.43 15.33 18.25
C HIS A 449 -11.83 14.87 18.63
N HIS A 450 -12.64 14.49 17.66
CA HIS A 450 -13.94 13.89 17.92
C HIS A 450 -13.77 12.37 18.08
N VAL A 451 -14.13 11.87 19.27
CA VAL A 451 -13.95 10.47 19.66
C VAL A 451 -15.32 9.82 19.76
N GLU A 452 -15.45 8.65 19.15
CA GLU A 452 -16.65 7.83 19.16
C GLU A 452 -16.35 6.50 19.86
N LEU A 453 -17.18 6.16 20.84
CA LEU A 453 -17.08 4.96 21.66
C LEU A 453 -18.27 4.04 21.34
N SER A 454 -17.97 2.77 21.07
CA SER A 454 -18.96 1.71 20.95
C SER A 454 -18.98 0.90 22.25
N LEU A 455 -20.01 1.11 23.07
CA LEU A 455 -20.14 0.50 24.40
C LEU A 455 -20.80 -0.90 24.34
N GLY A 456 -21.33 -1.29 23.18
CA GLY A 456 -21.92 -2.60 22.95
C GLY A 456 -23.45 -2.59 23.09
N PRO A 457 -24.09 -3.76 23.09
CA PRO A 457 -25.55 -3.86 23.06
C PRO A 457 -26.19 -3.40 24.37
N LEU A 458 -27.37 -2.79 24.26
CA LEU A 458 -28.23 -2.51 25.41
C LEU A 458 -28.77 -3.83 25.97
N LEU A 459 -28.78 -3.97 27.29
CA LEU A 459 -29.40 -5.11 27.95
C LEU A 459 -30.90 -4.85 28.16
N PRO A 460 -31.76 -5.86 28.00
CA PRO A 460 -33.20 -5.74 28.19
C PRO A 460 -33.60 -5.32 29.62
#